data_AF-A0AAV7K4Y6-F1
#
_entry.id   AF-A0AAV7K4Y6-F1
#
_cell.length_a   1.000
_cell.length_b   1.000
_cell.length_c   1.000
_cell.angle_alpha   90.00
_cell.angle_beta   90.00
_cell.angle_gamma   90.00
#
_symmetry.space_group_name_H-M   'P 1'
#
loop_
_entity.id
_entity.type
_entity.pdbx_description
1 polymer ?
#
loop_
_entity_poly.entity_id
_entity_poly.type
_entity_poly.pdbx_seq_one_letter_code
_entity_poly.pdbx_strand_id
1 'polypeptide(L)'
;MGTFSMSKKIISSNGISERNNKKCPALSFEGYSYRFDKFVSANTEKRWRCRTRDCNGCMYSINDPENSDIQIRTPHREHCIPDSDARAIELVVSDLKMKARTQLTPIPMLYGDAAATLSVNPSIASRFPLFGQSILLCIERD
;
A
#
# COMPACT_ATOMS: atom_id res chain seq x y z
N MET A 1 -33.84 12.58 -10.02
CA MET A 1 -32.78 12.17 -10.98
C MET A 1 -31.66 11.53 -10.19
N GLY A 2 -31.61 10.19 -10.14
CA GLY A 2 -30.65 9.46 -9.32
C GLY A 2 -29.30 9.34 -10.01
N THR A 3 -28.25 9.90 -9.42
CA THR A 3 -26.88 9.70 -9.89
C THR A 3 -26.40 8.32 -9.42
N PHE A 4 -26.28 7.38 -10.34
CA PHE A 4 -25.64 6.09 -10.11
C PHE A 4 -24.15 6.31 -9.78
N SER A 5 -23.81 6.25 -8.49
CA SER A 5 -22.43 6.24 -8.02
C SER A 5 -21.83 4.85 -8.29
N MET A 6 -21.24 4.67 -9.46
CA MET A 6 -20.49 3.48 -9.86
C MET A 6 -19.29 3.31 -8.92
N SER A 7 -19.52 2.63 -7.80
CA SER A 7 -18.46 2.23 -6.87
C SER A 7 -17.75 1.03 -7.49
N LYS A 8 -16.67 1.27 -8.23
CA LYS A 8 -15.77 0.18 -8.66
C LYS A 8 -15.19 -0.47 -7.40
N LYS A 9 -15.70 -1.67 -7.07
CA LYS A 9 -15.16 -2.55 -6.05
C LYS A 9 -13.94 -3.23 -6.67
N ILE A 10 -12.75 -2.67 -6.47
CA ILE A 10 -11.50 -3.33 -6.86
C ILE A 10 -11.11 -4.19 -5.67
N ILE A 11 -11.30 -5.49 -5.81
CA ILE A 11 -11.00 -6.49 -4.80
C ILE A 11 -9.49 -6.71 -4.75
N SER A 12 -8.96 -6.72 -3.53
CA SER A 12 -7.67 -7.30 -3.11
C SER A 12 -6.42 -6.71 -3.77
N SER A 13 -5.60 -6.04 -2.97
CA SER A 13 -4.18 -5.89 -3.34
C SER A 13 -3.30 -5.86 -2.11
N ASN A 14 -2.50 -6.91 -2.00
CA ASN A 14 -1.39 -7.11 -1.07
C ASN A 14 -0.27 -6.02 -1.14
N GLY A 15 -0.51 -4.89 -1.81
CA GLY A 15 0.44 -3.79 -2.05
C GLY A 15 0.35 -2.63 -1.05
N ILE A 16 -0.41 -2.80 0.04
CA ILE A 16 -0.62 -1.74 1.01
C ILE A 16 0.59 -1.63 1.96
N SER A 17 1.13 -0.42 2.08
CA SER A 17 2.08 -0.06 3.13
C SER A 17 1.49 1.01 4.06
N GLU A 18 0.89 0.58 5.17
CA GLU A 18 0.51 1.48 6.26
C GLU A 18 1.72 1.74 7.17
N ARG A 19 2.16 3.00 7.27
CA ARG A 19 3.07 3.44 8.34
C ARG A 19 2.24 4.01 9.48
N ASN A 20 2.10 3.22 10.56
CA ASN A 20 1.49 3.66 11.81
C ASN A 20 2.46 4.52 12.63
N ASN A 21 2.68 5.76 12.17
CA ASN A 21 3.23 6.79 13.04
C ASN A 21 2.09 7.31 13.94
N LYS A 22 2.23 7.18 15.28
CA LYS A 22 1.26 7.63 16.29
C LYS A 22 0.76 9.07 16.09
N LYS A 23 1.53 9.92 15.40
CA LYS A 23 1.15 11.31 15.10
C LYS A 23 0.48 11.52 13.74
N CYS A 24 0.88 10.78 12.69
CA CYS A 24 0.40 10.99 11.31
C CYS A 24 0.48 9.69 10.47
N PRO A 25 -0.55 8.83 10.50
CA PRO A 25 -0.57 7.62 9.68
C PRO A 25 -0.48 7.93 8.18
N ALA A 26 0.28 7.11 7.46
CA ALA A 26 0.47 7.21 6.01
C ALA A 26 0.15 5.88 5.34
N LEU A 27 -0.50 5.96 4.19
CA LEU A 27 -0.81 4.81 3.34
C LEU A 27 -0.22 5.07 1.96
N SER A 28 0.45 4.07 1.37
CA SER A 28 0.86 4.12 -0.03
C SER A 28 0.10 3.05 -0.81
N PHE A 29 -0.44 3.42 -1.97
CA PHE A 29 -1.23 2.56 -2.83
C PHE A 29 -1.16 3.01 -4.29
N GLU A 30 -0.76 2.10 -5.18
CA GLU A 30 -0.58 2.33 -6.61
C GLU A 30 0.39 3.49 -6.92
N GLY A 31 1.38 3.70 -6.04
CA GLY A 31 2.33 4.82 -6.14
C GLY A 31 1.78 6.17 -5.66
N TYR A 32 0.53 6.23 -5.18
CA TYR A 32 0.00 7.43 -4.54
C TYR A 32 0.18 7.38 -3.03
N SER A 33 0.49 8.53 -2.42
CA SER A 33 0.57 8.66 -0.98
C SER A 33 -0.68 9.31 -0.40
N TYR A 34 -1.22 8.71 0.65
CA TYR A 34 -2.39 9.17 1.37
C TYR A 34 -2.07 9.44 2.84
N ARG A 35 -2.82 10.38 3.42
CA ARG A 35 -2.84 10.63 4.86
C ARG A 35 -4.17 10.13 5.43
N PHE A 36 -4.12 9.63 6.65
CA PHE A 36 -5.34 9.32 7.39
C PHE A 36 -6.16 10.62 7.55
N ASP A 37 -7.46 10.50 7.31
CA ASP A 37 -8.40 11.60 7.46
C ASP A 37 -9.26 11.40 8.70
N LYS A 38 -10.00 10.29 8.75
CA LYS A 38 -10.89 9.94 9.85
C LYS A 38 -11.34 8.49 9.77
N PHE A 39 -11.87 7.98 10.86
CA PHE A 39 -12.69 6.78 10.83
C PHE A 39 -14.07 7.08 10.22
N VAL A 40 -14.64 6.07 9.58
CA VAL A 40 -15.99 6.03 9.04
C VAL A 40 -16.70 4.79 9.60
N SER A 41 -18.03 4.78 9.54
CA SER A 41 -18.85 3.60 9.84
C SER A 41 -18.55 2.95 11.21
N ALA A 42 -18.77 3.66 12.31
CA ALA A 42 -18.51 3.14 13.68
C ALA A 42 -17.09 2.55 13.87
N ASN A 43 -16.09 3.16 13.23
CA ASN A 43 -14.66 2.79 13.31
C ASN A 43 -14.27 1.48 12.60
N THR A 44 -15.14 0.95 11.74
CA THR A 44 -14.80 -0.23 10.92
C THR A 44 -14.05 0.13 9.65
N GLU A 45 -14.07 1.40 9.23
CA GLU A 45 -13.41 1.85 8.01
C GLU A 45 -12.52 3.06 8.30
N LYS A 46 -11.35 3.14 7.65
CA LYS A 46 -10.49 4.32 7.64
C LYS A 46 -10.66 5.07 6.33
N ARG A 47 -10.87 6.37 6.40
CA ARG A 47 -10.81 7.27 5.25
C ARG A 47 -9.40 7.81 5.07
N TRP A 48 -8.94 7.77 3.83
CA TRP A 48 -7.63 8.25 3.40
C TRP A 48 -7.78 9.31 2.31
N ARG A 49 -7.03 10.40 2.43
CA ARG A 49 -6.98 11.47 1.42
C ARG A 49 -5.61 11.57 0.80
N CYS A 50 -5.56 11.82 -0.50
CA CYS A 50 -4.32 12.08 -1.22
C CYS A 50 -3.53 13.19 -0.54
N ARG A 51 -2.21 13.01 -0.46
CA ARG A 51 -1.31 14.02 0.13
C ARG A 51 -0.98 15.15 -0.83
N THR A 52 -1.05 14.90 -2.13
CA THR A 52 -0.76 15.90 -3.17
C THR A 52 -1.67 17.12 -3.00
N ARG A 53 -1.07 18.30 -3.02
CA ARG A 53 -1.80 19.57 -2.95
C ARG A 53 -2.81 19.64 -4.10
N ASP A 54 -3.99 20.17 -3.81
CA ASP A 54 -5.08 20.36 -4.78
C ASP A 54 -5.59 19.06 -5.45
N CYS A 55 -5.21 17.89 -4.94
CA CYS A 55 -5.81 16.61 -5.32
C CYS A 55 -6.92 16.22 -4.34
N ASN A 56 -8.09 15.87 -4.87
CA ASN A 56 -9.24 15.36 -4.11
C ASN A 56 -9.34 13.84 -4.08
N GLY A 57 -8.28 13.13 -4.52
CA GLY A 57 -8.19 11.67 -4.47
C GLY A 57 -8.46 11.14 -3.06
N CYS A 58 -9.35 10.15 -2.96
CA CYS A 58 -9.83 9.64 -1.68
C CYS A 58 -10.16 8.15 -1.79
N MET A 59 -9.84 7.39 -0.76
CA MET A 59 -10.19 5.97 -0.65
C MET A 59 -10.56 5.60 0.78
N TYR A 60 -11.24 4.48 0.96
CA TYR A 60 -11.47 3.84 2.25
C TYR A 60 -10.71 2.52 2.31
N SER A 61 -10.18 2.18 3.48
CA SER A 61 -9.75 0.82 3.80
C SER A 61 -10.55 0.28 4.97
N ILE A 62 -10.73 -1.04 5.00
CA ILE A 62 -11.32 -1.70 6.17
C ILE A 62 -10.29 -1.65 7.31
N ASN A 63 -10.76 -1.35 8.52
CA ASN A 63 -9.97 -1.36 9.75
C ASN A 63 -9.94 -2.78 10.35
N ASP A 64 -9.55 -3.75 9.54
CA ASP A 64 -9.47 -5.16 9.89
C ASP A 64 -8.09 -5.69 9.44
N PRO A 65 -7.29 -6.27 10.36
CA PRO A 65 -5.98 -6.81 10.02
C PRO A 65 -6.04 -8.03 9.08
N GLU A 66 -7.15 -8.78 9.05
CA GLU A 66 -7.33 -9.96 8.20
C GLU A 66 -7.92 -9.60 6.84
N ASN A 67 -8.59 -8.44 6.75
CA ASN A 67 -9.25 -7.98 5.54
C ASN A 67 -8.75 -6.60 5.10
N SER A 68 -7.82 -6.60 4.15
CA SER A 68 -7.19 -5.39 3.63
C SER A 68 -7.84 -4.88 2.34
N ASP A 69 -9.17 -4.84 2.27
CA ASP A 69 -9.87 -4.32 1.09
C ASP A 69 -9.77 -2.79 1.01
N ILE A 70 -9.57 -2.28 -0.21
CA ILE A 70 -9.52 -0.85 -0.50
C ILE A 70 -10.63 -0.49 -1.47
N GLN A 71 -11.35 0.57 -1.13
CA GLN A 71 -12.35 1.15 -2.00
C GLN A 71 -11.96 2.56 -2.41
N ILE A 72 -11.69 2.76 -3.71
CA ILE A 72 -11.50 4.10 -4.28
C ILE A 72 -12.84 4.83 -4.27
N ARG A 73 -12.89 5.98 -3.60
CA ARG A 73 -14.09 6.83 -3.49
C ARG A 73 -14.08 8.00 -4.45
N THR A 74 -12.93 8.64 -4.58
CA THR A 74 -12.73 9.75 -5.51
C THR A 74 -11.41 9.49 -6.22
N PRO A 75 -11.40 9.39 -7.56
CA PRO A 75 -10.16 9.21 -8.29
C PRO A 75 -9.26 10.44 -8.11
N HIS A 76 -7.97 10.27 -8.38
CA HIS A 76 -7.04 11.40 -8.44
C HIS A 76 -7.35 12.32 -9.62
N ARG A 77 -6.93 13.57 -9.52
CA ARG A 77 -6.94 14.50 -10.66
C ARG A 77 -5.85 14.12 -11.67
N GLU A 78 -6.02 14.50 -12.92
CA GLU A 78 -5.09 14.21 -14.02
C GLU A 78 -3.65 14.63 -13.74
N HIS A 79 -3.45 15.77 -13.06
CA HIS A 79 -2.13 16.31 -12.71
C HIS A 79 -1.52 15.69 -11.44
N CYS A 80 -2.25 14.81 -10.74
CA CYS A 80 -1.70 14.08 -9.60
C CYS A 80 -1.03 12.82 -10.15
N ILE A 81 0.29 12.87 -10.28
CA ILE A 81 1.09 11.81 -10.89
C ILE A 81 1.52 10.82 -9.79
N PRO A 82 1.35 9.49 -10.00
CA PRO A 82 1.83 8.49 -9.05
C PRO A 82 3.36 8.40 -9.10
N ASP A 83 3.97 8.11 -7.95
CA ASP A 83 5.39 7.83 -7.84
C ASP A 83 5.67 6.42 -8.38
N SER A 84 6.28 6.35 -9.57
CA SER A 84 6.60 5.09 -10.25
C SER A 84 7.52 4.20 -9.43
N ASP A 85 8.50 4.81 -8.75
CA ASP A 85 9.47 4.08 -7.93
C ASP A 85 8.79 3.53 -6.68
N ALA A 86 7.93 4.33 -6.03
CA ALA A 86 7.13 3.84 -4.90
C ALA A 86 6.23 2.67 -5.32
N ARG A 87 5.58 2.76 -6.49
CA ARG A 87 4.75 1.69 -7.03
C ARG A 87 5.57 0.43 -7.32
N ALA A 88 6.77 0.57 -7.88
CA ALA A 88 7.65 -0.57 -8.14
C ALA A 88 8.04 -1.28 -6.82
N ILE A 89 8.35 -0.52 -5.77
CA ILE A 89 8.65 -1.06 -4.44
C ILE A 89 7.42 -1.77 -3.86
N GLU A 90 6.23 -1.18 -3.96
CA GLU A 90 4.98 -1.80 -3.51
C GLU A 90 4.74 -3.15 -4.16
N LEU A 91 4.97 -3.27 -5.48
CA LEU A 91 4.80 -4.52 -6.22
C LEU A 91 5.81 -5.58 -5.77
N VAL A 92 7.09 -5.23 -5.63
CA VAL A 92 8.14 -6.16 -5.18
C VAL A 92 7.90 -6.61 -3.73
N VAL A 93 7.49 -5.69 -2.84
CA VAL A 93 7.15 -6.03 -1.46
C VAL A 93 5.92 -6.94 -1.40
N SER A 94 4.90 -6.68 -2.22
CA SER A 94 3.71 -7.53 -2.32
C SER A 94 4.07 -8.94 -2.78
N ASP A 95 4.90 -9.07 -3.81
CA ASP A 95 5.40 -10.35 -4.31
C ASP A 95 6.23 -11.07 -3.24
N LEU A 96 7.13 -10.37 -2.56
CA LEU A 96 7.92 -10.91 -1.45
C LEU A 96 7.03 -11.48 -0.33
N LYS A 97 5.98 -10.74 0.08
CA LYS A 97 5.00 -11.21 1.08
C LYS A 97 4.26 -12.45 0.61
N MET A 98 3.82 -12.48 -0.66
CA MET A 98 3.14 -13.64 -1.23
C MET A 98 4.06 -14.87 -1.25
N LYS A 99 5.30 -14.71 -1.70
CA LYS A 99 6.30 -15.78 -1.73
C LYS A 99 6.63 -16.27 -0.33
N ALA A 100 6.78 -15.38 0.64
CA ALA A 100 7.10 -15.78 2.00
C ALA A 100 5.97 -16.56 2.71
N ARG A 101 4.71 -16.38 2.27
CA ARG A 101 3.56 -17.16 2.74
C ARG A 101 3.39 -18.50 2.00
N THR A 102 3.72 -18.54 0.71
CA THR A 102 3.41 -19.69 -0.16
C THR A 102 4.59 -20.62 -0.41
N GLN A 103 5.83 -20.11 -0.30
CA GLN A 103 7.04 -20.85 -0.60
C GLN A 103 7.76 -21.25 0.68
N LEU A 104 8.43 -22.41 0.63
CA LEU A 104 9.23 -22.89 1.75
C LEU A 104 10.57 -22.15 1.86
N THR A 105 10.96 -21.39 0.83
CA THR A 105 12.20 -20.61 0.76
C THR A 105 12.37 -19.71 1.99
N PRO A 106 13.56 -19.68 2.61
CA PRO A 106 13.82 -18.78 3.73
C PRO A 106 13.59 -17.31 3.37
N ILE A 107 12.96 -16.54 4.27
CA ILE A 107 12.71 -15.10 4.10
C ILE A 107 14.01 -14.32 3.76
N PRO A 108 15.18 -14.60 4.35
CA PRO A 108 16.43 -13.93 3.96
C PRO A 108 16.79 -14.11 2.49
N MET A 109 16.57 -15.31 1.92
CA MET A 109 16.85 -15.57 0.51
C MET A 109 15.86 -14.85 -0.40
N LEU A 110 14.55 -14.93 -0.10
CA LEU A 110 13.52 -14.22 -0.85
C LEU A 110 13.74 -12.70 -0.84
N TYR A 111 14.18 -12.15 0.29
CA TYR A 111 14.54 -10.74 0.40
C TYR A 111 15.77 -10.40 -0.45
N GLY A 112 16.79 -11.27 -0.47
CA GLY A 112 17.96 -11.12 -1.33
C GLY A 112 17.59 -11.04 -2.81
N ASP A 113 16.70 -11.92 -3.27
CA ASP A 113 16.20 -11.93 -4.65
C ASP A 113 15.39 -10.66 -4.98
N ALA A 114 14.54 -10.21 -4.05
CA ALA A 114 13.78 -8.97 -4.18
C ALA A 114 14.70 -7.74 -4.26
N ALA A 115 15.72 -7.67 -3.39
CA ALA A 115 16.72 -6.60 -3.40
C ALA A 115 17.56 -6.62 -4.68
N ALA A 116 17.95 -7.81 -5.17
CA ALA A 116 18.67 -7.96 -6.43
C ALA A 116 17.84 -7.47 -7.62
N THR A 117 16.54 -7.79 -7.65
CA THR A 117 15.61 -7.30 -8.68
C THR A 117 15.57 -5.78 -8.74
N LEU A 118 15.58 -5.12 -7.58
CA LEU A 118 15.53 -3.65 -7.48
C LEU A 118 16.89 -2.97 -7.67
N SER A 119 18.00 -3.68 -7.46
CA SER A 119 19.36 -3.15 -7.59
C SER A 119 19.68 -2.60 -8.99
N VAL A 120 18.95 -3.04 -10.02
CA VAL A 120 19.06 -2.56 -11.39
C VAL A 120 18.73 -1.06 -11.50
N ASN A 121 17.89 -0.54 -10.59
CA ASN A 121 17.56 0.88 -10.51
C ASN A 121 18.02 1.47 -9.16
N PRO A 122 19.10 2.28 -9.15
CA PRO A 122 19.67 2.85 -7.93
C PRO A 122 18.66 3.68 -7.12
N SER A 123 17.77 4.42 -7.79
CA SER A 123 16.73 5.22 -7.14
C SER A 123 15.76 4.36 -6.36
N ILE A 124 15.33 3.24 -6.95
CA ILE A 124 14.41 2.29 -6.32
C ILE A 124 15.10 1.51 -5.20
N ALA A 125 16.33 1.04 -5.45
CA ALA A 125 17.13 0.31 -4.47
C ALA A 125 17.37 1.12 -3.19
N SER A 126 17.63 2.43 -3.32
CA SER A 126 17.84 3.33 -2.17
C SER A 126 16.60 3.50 -1.27
N ARG A 127 15.41 3.24 -1.82
CA ARG A 127 14.12 3.41 -1.15
C ARG A 127 13.53 2.07 -0.68
N PHE A 128 14.15 0.96 -1.04
CA PHE A 128 13.67 -0.37 -0.66
C PHE A 128 13.80 -0.55 0.87
N PRO A 129 12.79 -1.15 1.55
CA PRO A 129 12.84 -1.34 3.00
C PRO A 129 14.02 -2.22 3.40
N LEU A 130 14.74 -1.86 4.46
CA LEU A 130 15.83 -2.68 4.98
C LEU A 130 15.30 -3.98 5.58
N PHE A 131 16.08 -5.05 5.47
CA PHE A 131 15.80 -6.33 6.09
C PHE A 131 15.59 -6.15 7.61
N GLY A 132 14.48 -6.65 8.14
CA GLY A 132 14.11 -6.50 9.56
C GLY A 132 13.32 -5.24 9.92
N GLN A 133 13.02 -4.33 8.99
CA GLN A 133 12.05 -3.26 9.24
C GLN A 133 10.60 -3.78 9.21
N SER A 134 9.69 -3.08 9.89
CA SER A 134 8.28 -3.48 10.17
C SER A 134 7.43 -3.96 8.99
N ILE A 135 7.86 -3.77 7.75
CA ILE A 135 7.20 -4.29 6.54
C ILE A 135 7.37 -5.82 6.41
N LEU A 136 8.47 -6.38 6.95
CA LEU A 136 8.77 -7.82 6.98
C LEU A 136 8.31 -8.50 8.28
N LEU A 137 8.06 -7.74 9.36
CA LEU A 137 7.63 -8.27 10.66
C LEU A 137 6.18 -8.77 10.68
N CYS A 138 5.40 -8.54 9.62
CA CYS A 138 4.05 -9.11 9.46
C CYS A 138 4.04 -10.39 8.59
N ILE A 139 5.21 -10.95 8.29
CA ILE A 139 5.31 -12.27 7.66
C ILE A 139 5.39 -13.29 8.79
N GLU A 140 4.28 -13.50 9.48
CA GLU A 140 4.10 -14.70 10.28
C GLU A 140 3.93 -15.86 9.29
N ARG A 141 4.85 -16.84 9.35
CA ARG A 141 4.61 -18.17 8.79
C ARG A 141 3.86 -18.92 9.89
N ASP A 142 2.63 -19.35 9.60
CA ASP A 142 1.95 -20.37 10.41
C ASP A 142 2.80 -21.63 10.54
#